data_AF-A0A5C7GUP1-F1
#
_entry.id   AF-A0A5C7GUP1-F1
#
_cell.length_a   1.000
_cell.length_b   1.000
_cell.length_c   1.000
_cell.angle_alpha   90.00
_cell.angle_beta   90.00
_cell.angle_gamma   90.00
#
_symmetry.space_group_name_H-M   'P 1'
#
loop_
_entity.id
_entity.type
_entity.pdbx_description
1 polymer ?
#
loop_
_entity_poly.entity_id
_entity_poly.type
_entity_poly.pdbx_seq_one_letter_code
_entity_poly.pdbx_strand_id
1 'polypeptide(L)'
;MVATPFTVDLNKPLVFQVGHLGKAYDDWVHKPIVSKEGPRFFANDFLEAILHTNTLHYLLHGCHHKHPMDGLRLVFPPAATAILCVPLWNLFKLLIPPSITPALFGGTLLGYVMYDCTHYYLHHGKPSKGYSRDLKRYHLNHHFRSQSEGFGITSSLWDRVFGTLPSTKAA
;
A
#
# COMPACT_ATOMS: atom_id res chain seq x y z
N MET A 1 44.93 14.30 -8.83
CA MET A 1 44.46 13.78 -7.53
C MET A 1 43.32 12.82 -7.82
N VAL A 2 43.45 11.54 -7.42
CA VAL A 2 42.37 10.55 -7.61
C VAL A 2 41.34 10.82 -6.52
N ALA A 3 40.13 11.22 -6.91
CA ALA A 3 39.04 11.41 -5.96
C ALA A 3 38.69 10.06 -5.33
N THR A 4 38.70 9.98 -4.01
CA THR A 4 38.27 8.80 -3.27
C THR A 4 36.80 8.50 -3.57
N PRO A 5 36.42 7.24 -3.89
CA PRO A 5 35.03 6.88 -4.11
C PRO A 5 34.19 7.18 -2.87
N PHE A 6 33.03 7.81 -3.05
CA PHE A 6 32.07 8.02 -1.97
C PHE A 6 31.59 6.66 -1.43
N THR A 7 31.59 6.48 -0.11
CA THR A 7 31.13 5.26 0.56
C THR A 7 29.95 5.62 1.47
N VAL A 8 28.89 4.82 1.41
CA VAL A 8 27.69 5.01 2.25
C VAL A 8 27.98 4.58 3.68
N ASP A 9 27.68 5.47 4.64
CA ASP A 9 27.73 5.21 6.07
C ASP A 9 26.36 4.73 6.55
N LEU A 10 26.27 3.45 6.90
CA LEU A 10 25.02 2.80 7.35
C LEU A 10 24.53 3.30 8.72
N ASN A 11 25.37 4.04 9.47
CA ASN A 11 24.96 4.67 10.73
C ASN A 11 24.29 6.03 10.51
N LYS A 12 24.17 6.47 9.25
CA LYS A 12 23.56 7.75 8.85
C LYS A 12 22.40 7.50 7.88
N PRO A 13 21.46 8.47 7.78
CA PRO A 13 20.31 8.36 6.89
C PRO A 13 20.72 8.12 5.43
N LEU A 14 20.15 7.10 4.80
CA LEU A 14 20.55 6.70 3.45
C LEU A 14 20.12 7.70 2.36
N VAL A 15 18.96 8.34 2.49
CA VAL A 15 18.35 9.15 1.41
C VAL A 15 19.26 10.30 0.95
N PHE A 16 20.03 10.89 1.85
CA PHE A 16 20.95 11.99 1.52
C PHE A 16 22.32 11.51 1.02
N GLN A 17 22.62 10.22 1.12
CA GLN A 17 23.91 9.64 0.77
C GLN A 17 23.88 8.98 -0.61
N VAL A 18 22.80 8.28 -0.97
CA VAL A 18 22.73 7.44 -2.19
C VAL A 18 22.95 8.23 -3.48
N GLY A 19 22.57 9.51 -3.54
CA GLY A 19 22.82 10.37 -4.71
C GLY A 19 24.30 10.64 -4.98
N HIS A 20 25.18 10.51 -3.96
CA HIS A 20 26.61 10.74 -4.09
C HIS A 20 27.37 9.52 -4.64
N LEU A 21 26.72 8.36 -4.79
CA LEU A 21 27.34 7.15 -5.33
C LEU A 21 27.65 7.24 -6.84
N GLY A 22 26.94 8.09 -7.58
CA GLY A 22 27.16 8.27 -9.02
C GLY A 22 27.17 6.94 -9.79
N LYS A 23 28.26 6.66 -10.51
CA LYS A 23 28.41 5.42 -11.30
C LYS A 23 28.45 4.14 -10.45
N ALA A 24 28.80 4.24 -9.17
CA ALA A 24 28.84 3.10 -8.27
C ALA A 24 27.45 2.72 -7.70
N TYR A 25 26.41 3.50 -8.01
CA TYR A 25 25.05 3.25 -7.53
C TYR A 25 24.54 1.86 -7.92
N ASP A 26 24.68 1.49 -9.20
CA ASP A 26 24.14 0.25 -9.74
C ASP A 26 24.78 -0.97 -9.07
N ASP A 27 26.11 -0.97 -8.91
CA ASP A 27 26.82 -2.03 -8.18
C ASP A 27 26.48 -2.07 -6.69
N TRP A 28 26.18 -0.91 -6.09
CA TRP A 28 25.90 -0.80 -4.64
C TRP A 28 24.49 -1.26 -4.30
N VAL A 29 23.48 -0.87 -5.08
CA VAL A 29 22.06 -1.18 -4.81
C VAL A 29 21.77 -2.69 -4.90
N HIS A 30 22.56 -3.42 -5.69
CA HIS A 30 22.43 -4.87 -5.83
C HIS A 30 23.22 -5.68 -4.78
N LYS A 31 23.97 -5.04 -3.88
CA LYS A 31 24.68 -5.72 -2.79
C LYS A 31 23.81 -5.76 -1.53
N PRO A 32 23.50 -6.93 -0.98
CA PRO A 32 22.67 -7.05 0.22
C PRO A 32 23.37 -6.46 1.45
N ILE A 33 22.63 -5.69 2.24
CA ILE A 33 23.09 -5.14 3.52
C ILE A 33 22.84 -6.19 4.60
N VAL A 34 23.90 -6.80 5.13
CA VAL A 34 23.81 -7.79 6.20
C VAL A 34 23.93 -7.09 7.55
N SER A 35 22.81 -6.88 8.24
CA SER A 35 22.75 -6.24 9.56
C SER A 35 21.61 -6.82 10.41
N LYS A 36 21.73 -6.79 11.74
CA LYS A 36 20.69 -7.26 12.68
C LYS A 36 19.46 -6.34 12.71
N GLU A 37 19.68 -5.05 12.48
CA GLU A 37 18.65 -4.01 12.38
C GLU A 37 18.86 -3.27 11.06
N GLY A 38 17.76 -2.95 10.38
CA GLY A 38 17.83 -2.26 9.08
C GLY A 38 18.39 -0.84 9.20
N PRO A 39 19.12 -0.34 8.18
CA PRO A 39 19.66 1.01 8.19
C PRO A 39 18.53 2.05 8.14
N ARG A 40 18.74 3.19 8.81
CA ARG A 40 17.78 4.29 8.80
C ARG A 40 17.75 5.00 7.46
N PHE A 41 16.57 5.39 6.99
CA PHE A 41 16.43 6.13 5.73
C PHE A 41 16.48 7.64 5.94
N PHE A 42 16.02 8.13 7.09
CA PHE A 42 15.88 9.52 7.53
C PHE A 42 16.46 9.73 8.94
N ALA A 43 17.05 10.91 9.16
CA ALA A 43 17.52 11.32 10.49
C ALA A 43 16.36 11.69 11.42
N ASN A 44 15.27 12.18 10.84
CA ASN A 44 14.11 12.64 11.57
C ASN A 44 13.24 11.44 11.94
N ASP A 45 13.00 11.23 13.24
CA ASP A 45 12.20 10.10 13.74
C ASP A 45 10.76 10.10 13.21
N PHE A 46 10.18 11.27 12.94
CA PHE A 46 8.84 11.36 12.37
C PHE A 46 8.82 10.90 10.90
N LEU A 47 9.75 11.35 10.06
CA LEU A 47 9.90 10.87 8.68
C LEU A 47 10.30 9.40 8.64
N GLU A 48 11.20 8.98 9.53
CA GLU A 48 11.58 7.57 9.67
C GLU A 48 10.37 6.72 10.05
N ALA A 49 9.54 7.15 11.00
CA ALA A 49 8.35 6.42 11.43
C ALA A 49 7.24 6.35 10.37
N ILE A 50 7.02 7.43 9.62
CA ILE A 50 5.97 7.48 8.58
C ILE A 50 6.42 6.72 7.32
N LEU A 51 7.71 6.71 7.03
CA LEU A 51 8.29 6.03 5.87
C LEU A 51 8.85 4.66 6.23
N HIS A 52 8.77 4.24 7.50
CA HIS A 52 8.93 2.84 7.89
C HIS A 52 7.76 2.08 7.28
N THR A 53 7.97 1.61 6.06
CA THR A 53 6.96 0.97 5.20
C THR A 53 6.19 -0.11 5.94
N ASN A 54 6.85 -0.87 6.82
CA ASN A 54 6.22 -1.90 7.64
C ASN A 54 5.23 -1.34 8.68
N THR A 55 5.54 -0.24 9.37
CA THR A 55 4.65 0.40 10.34
C THR A 55 3.46 1.03 9.64
N LEU A 56 3.69 1.76 8.55
CA LEU A 56 2.62 2.34 7.76
C LEU A 56 1.72 1.25 7.17
N HIS A 57 2.30 0.23 6.55
CA HIS A 57 1.55 -0.92 6.03
C HIS A 57 0.75 -1.60 7.14
N TYR A 58 1.33 -1.80 8.34
CA TYR A 58 0.64 -2.40 9.47
C TYR A 58 -0.58 -1.57 9.91
N LEU A 59 -0.44 -0.25 10.03
CA LEU A 59 -1.54 0.64 10.41
C LEU A 59 -2.63 0.75 9.34
N LEU A 60 -2.25 0.79 8.07
CA LEU A 60 -3.20 0.92 6.96
C LEU A 60 -3.91 -0.40 6.63
N HIS A 61 -3.23 -1.54 6.79
CA HIS A 61 -3.77 -2.82 6.32
C HIS A 61 -3.30 -4.06 7.13
N GLY A 62 -2.06 -4.10 7.61
CA GLY A 62 -1.53 -5.28 8.31
C GLY A 62 -2.26 -5.63 9.62
N CYS A 63 -2.82 -4.64 10.32
CA CYS A 63 -3.67 -4.86 11.49
C CYS A 63 -4.93 -5.67 11.12
N HIS A 64 -5.52 -5.39 9.96
CA HIS A 64 -6.65 -6.14 9.45
C HIS A 64 -6.24 -7.58 9.07
N HIS A 65 -5.10 -7.77 8.39
CA HIS A 65 -4.58 -9.12 8.13
C HIS A 65 -4.31 -9.94 9.40
N LYS A 66 -3.87 -9.28 10.47
CA LYS A 66 -3.63 -9.93 11.76
C LYS A 66 -4.93 -10.33 12.46
N HIS A 67 -5.99 -9.53 12.30
CA HIS A 67 -7.29 -9.72 12.94
C HIS A 67 -8.45 -9.61 11.92
N PRO A 68 -8.57 -10.56 10.95
CA PRO A 68 -9.44 -10.40 9.79
C PRO A 68 -10.94 -10.46 10.09
N MET A 69 -11.33 -10.90 11.29
CA MET A 69 -12.73 -10.99 11.72
C MET A 69 -13.09 -9.93 12.78
N ASP A 70 -12.17 -9.00 13.09
CA ASP A 70 -12.43 -7.87 13.98
C ASP A 70 -13.14 -6.76 13.20
N GLY A 71 -14.46 -6.64 13.38
CA GLY A 71 -15.29 -5.67 12.67
C GLY A 71 -14.93 -4.21 12.93
N LEU A 72 -14.25 -3.89 14.03
CA LEU A 72 -13.85 -2.52 14.38
C LEU A 72 -12.54 -2.09 13.70
N ARG A 73 -11.78 -3.02 13.11
CA ARG A 73 -10.45 -2.79 12.53
C ARG A 73 -10.36 -3.18 11.07
N LEU A 74 -11.50 -3.20 10.39
CA LEU A 74 -11.62 -3.58 8.98
C LEU A 74 -11.66 -2.37 8.05
N VAL A 75 -12.56 -1.43 8.32
CA VAL A 75 -12.75 -0.24 7.48
C VAL A 75 -11.73 0.84 7.84
N PHE A 76 -11.36 1.66 6.86
CA PHE A 76 -10.41 2.72 7.13
C PHE A 76 -11.07 3.84 7.96
N PRO A 77 -10.44 4.34 9.04
CA PRO A 77 -11.10 5.30 9.95
C PRO A 77 -11.48 6.61 9.24
N PRO A 78 -12.73 7.10 9.35
CA PRO A 78 -13.17 8.32 8.65
C PRO A 78 -12.32 9.55 8.93
N ALA A 79 -11.81 9.70 10.17
CA ALA A 79 -10.92 10.80 10.53
C ALA A 79 -9.57 10.72 9.78
N ALA A 80 -9.01 9.51 9.62
CA ALA A 80 -7.81 9.30 8.84
C ALA A 80 -8.06 9.55 7.34
N THR A 81 -9.21 9.09 6.81
CA THR A 81 -9.65 9.39 5.44
C THR A 81 -9.72 10.89 5.18
N ALA A 82 -10.32 11.67 6.10
CA ALA A 82 -10.45 13.12 5.97
C ALA A 82 -9.08 13.82 5.87
N ILE A 83 -8.07 13.35 6.59
CA ILE A 83 -6.70 13.85 6.48
C ILE A 83 -6.13 13.56 5.08
N LEU A 84 -6.34 12.34 4.54
CA LEU A 84 -5.88 11.97 3.19
C LEU A 84 -6.63 12.71 2.07
N CYS A 85 -7.86 13.15 2.32
CA CYS A 85 -8.63 13.94 1.36
C CYS A 85 -7.99 15.29 1.04
N VAL A 86 -7.27 15.91 1.97
CA VAL A 86 -6.63 17.24 1.78
C VAL A 86 -5.56 17.22 0.68
N PRO A 87 -4.52 16.36 0.72
CA PRO A 87 -3.54 16.29 -0.36
C PRO A 87 -4.18 15.78 -1.67
N LEU A 88 -5.14 14.85 -1.61
CA LEU A 88 -5.84 14.35 -2.80
C LEU A 88 -6.64 15.44 -3.53
N TRP A 89 -7.36 16.28 -2.78
CA TRP A 89 -8.09 17.42 -3.34
C TRP A 89 -7.16 18.43 -4.02
N ASN A 90 -6.01 18.74 -3.39
CA ASN A 90 -5.03 19.64 -3.98
C ASN A 90 -4.38 19.04 -5.24
N LEU A 91 -4.14 17.73 -5.27
CA LEU A 91 -3.68 17.03 -6.47
C LEU A 91 -4.70 17.12 -7.61
N PHE A 92 -5.99 16.94 -7.31
CA PHE A 92 -7.04 17.03 -8.34
C PHE A 92 -7.13 18.44 -8.91
N LYS A 93 -7.11 19.47 -8.05
CA LYS A 93 -7.08 20.88 -8.51
C LYS A 93 -5.87 21.21 -9.38
N LEU A 94 -4.73 20.53 -9.17
CA LEU A 94 -3.51 20.75 -9.94
C LEU A 94 -3.61 20.14 -11.35
N LEU A 95 -4.23 18.97 -11.47
CA LEU A 95 -4.23 18.17 -12.69
C LEU A 95 -5.50 18.31 -13.54
N ILE A 96 -6.61 18.70 -12.92
CA ILE A 96 -7.95 18.65 -13.51
C ILE A 96 -8.55 20.06 -13.57
N PRO A 97 -9.28 20.43 -14.65
CA PRO A 97 -10.01 21.67 -14.71
C PRO A 97 -10.98 21.87 -13.52
N PRO A 98 -11.14 23.10 -13.00
CA PRO A 98 -12.02 23.37 -11.87
C PRO A 98 -13.48 22.95 -12.06
N SER A 99 -13.97 22.96 -13.31
CA SER A 99 -15.34 22.54 -13.65
C SER A 99 -15.60 21.04 -13.46
N ILE A 100 -14.57 20.20 -13.58
CA ILE A 100 -14.67 18.73 -13.51
C ILE A 100 -14.17 18.21 -12.15
N THR A 101 -13.29 18.96 -11.50
CA THR A 101 -12.63 18.58 -10.24
C THR A 101 -13.61 18.10 -9.15
N PRO A 102 -14.73 18.79 -8.84
CA PRO A 102 -15.68 18.32 -7.83
C PRO A 102 -16.32 16.98 -8.18
N ALA A 103 -16.65 16.75 -9.46
CA ALA A 103 -17.30 15.53 -9.91
C ALA A 103 -16.35 14.33 -9.82
N LEU A 104 -15.09 14.49 -10.25
CA LEU A 104 -14.09 13.43 -10.11
C LEU A 104 -13.79 13.15 -8.64
N PHE A 105 -13.60 14.19 -7.81
CA PHE A 105 -13.31 13.99 -6.39
C PHE A 105 -14.47 13.30 -5.66
N GLY A 106 -15.71 13.76 -5.90
CA GLY A 106 -16.91 13.11 -5.35
C GLY A 106 -17.07 11.67 -5.83
N GLY A 107 -16.81 11.40 -7.11
CA GLY A 107 -16.81 10.04 -7.67
C GLY A 107 -15.75 9.13 -7.06
N THR A 108 -14.54 9.64 -6.84
CA THR A 108 -13.46 8.92 -6.14
C THR A 108 -13.85 8.59 -4.71
N LEU A 109 -14.41 9.53 -3.96
CA LEU A 109 -14.89 9.29 -2.60
C LEU A 109 -16.02 8.26 -2.55
N LEU A 110 -16.98 8.36 -3.46
CA LEU A 110 -18.05 7.38 -3.58
C LEU A 110 -17.48 5.98 -3.86
N GLY A 111 -16.54 5.87 -4.80
CA GLY A 111 -15.86 4.61 -5.11
C GLY A 111 -15.13 4.03 -3.90
N TYR A 112 -14.47 4.87 -3.11
CA TYR A 112 -13.84 4.47 -1.84
C TYR A 112 -14.86 3.95 -0.82
N VAL A 113 -15.98 4.64 -0.63
CA VAL A 113 -17.05 4.17 0.28
C VAL A 113 -17.62 2.83 -0.19
N MET A 114 -17.86 2.67 -1.49
CA MET A 114 -18.31 1.40 -2.07
C MET A 114 -17.28 0.29 -1.86
N TYR A 115 -15.99 0.60 -1.97
CA TYR A 115 -14.90 -0.33 -1.67
C TYR A 115 -14.95 -0.80 -0.20
N ASP A 116 -15.00 0.12 0.77
CA ASP A 116 -15.00 -0.23 2.21
C ASP A 116 -16.26 -1.03 2.60
N CYS A 117 -17.42 -0.63 2.11
CA CYS A 117 -18.68 -1.35 2.32
C CYS A 117 -18.62 -2.77 1.71
N THR A 118 -18.07 -2.90 0.50
CA THR A 118 -17.88 -4.21 -0.15
C THR A 118 -16.95 -5.06 0.69
N HIS A 119 -15.79 -4.52 1.09
CA HIS A 119 -14.81 -5.21 1.91
C HIS A 119 -15.43 -5.75 3.21
N TYR A 120 -16.14 -4.89 3.93
CA TYR A 120 -16.83 -5.27 5.16
C TYR A 120 -17.85 -6.39 4.91
N TYR A 121 -18.64 -6.29 3.84
CA TYR A 121 -19.59 -7.32 3.44
C TYR A 121 -18.92 -8.64 3.05
N LEU A 122 -17.76 -8.62 2.40
CA LEU A 122 -17.03 -9.86 2.07
C LEU A 122 -16.57 -10.60 3.33
N HIS A 123 -16.16 -9.91 4.39
CA HIS A 123 -15.83 -10.55 5.67
C HIS A 123 -17.07 -11.04 6.43
N HIS A 124 -18.06 -10.18 6.63
CA HIS A 124 -19.15 -10.41 7.59
C HIS A 124 -20.45 -10.91 6.96
N GLY A 125 -20.68 -10.65 5.68
CA GLY A 125 -21.85 -11.10 4.93
C GLY A 125 -21.82 -12.60 4.64
N LYS A 126 -22.98 -13.17 4.30
CA LYS A 126 -23.12 -14.59 3.88
C LYS A 126 -23.71 -14.68 2.46
N PRO A 127 -22.99 -14.20 1.43
CA PRO A 127 -23.45 -14.33 0.04
C PRO A 127 -23.52 -15.81 -0.35
N SER A 128 -24.70 -16.27 -0.77
CA SER A 128 -24.94 -17.70 -1.06
C SER A 128 -24.70 -18.08 -2.51
N LYS A 129 -24.86 -17.16 -3.47
CA LYS A 129 -24.70 -17.38 -4.92
C LYS A 129 -24.27 -16.10 -5.64
N GLY A 130 -23.73 -16.26 -6.85
CA GLY A 130 -23.40 -15.15 -7.76
C GLY A 130 -22.08 -14.45 -7.47
N TYR A 131 -21.91 -13.26 -8.06
CA TYR A 131 -20.65 -12.52 -8.09
C TYR A 131 -20.11 -12.18 -6.69
N SER A 132 -20.96 -11.78 -5.75
CA SER A 132 -20.54 -11.45 -4.38
C SER A 132 -20.00 -12.65 -3.61
N ARG A 133 -20.52 -13.85 -3.86
CA ARG A 133 -19.97 -15.10 -3.31
C ARG A 133 -18.58 -15.38 -3.88
N ASP A 134 -18.42 -15.18 -5.19
CA ASP A 134 -17.15 -15.44 -5.87
C ASP A 134 -16.07 -14.44 -5.43
N LEU A 135 -16.44 -13.16 -5.25
CA LEU A 135 -15.60 -12.14 -4.63
C LEU A 135 -15.25 -12.47 -3.18
N LYS A 136 -16.20 -12.96 -2.38
CA LYS A 136 -15.91 -13.37 -1.00
C LYS A 136 -14.88 -14.50 -0.99
N ARG A 137 -15.06 -15.52 -1.83
CA ARG A 137 -14.08 -16.62 -1.94
C ARG A 137 -12.71 -16.12 -2.39
N TYR A 138 -12.68 -15.22 -3.38
CA TYR A 138 -11.45 -14.59 -3.87
C TYR A 138 -10.70 -13.85 -2.76
N HIS A 139 -11.41 -12.97 -2.04
CA HIS A 139 -10.85 -12.17 -0.95
C HIS A 139 -10.41 -13.01 0.25
N LEU A 140 -11.19 -14.02 0.63
CA LEU A 140 -10.77 -14.93 1.71
C LEU A 140 -9.54 -15.75 1.33
N ASN A 141 -9.36 -16.11 0.05
CA ASN A 141 -8.13 -16.76 -0.40
C ASN A 141 -6.92 -15.82 -0.29
N HIS A 142 -7.08 -14.52 -0.52
CA HIS A 142 -6.02 -13.54 -0.27
C HIS A 142 -5.58 -13.57 1.21
N HIS A 143 -6.52 -13.56 2.16
CA HIS A 143 -6.17 -13.65 3.59
C HIS A 143 -5.55 -14.99 4.02
N PHE A 144 -6.11 -16.11 3.55
CA PHE A 144 -5.82 -17.44 4.13
C PHE A 144 -4.95 -18.36 3.26
N ARG A 145 -4.72 -18.02 1.98
CA ARG A 145 -3.91 -18.85 1.06
C ARG A 145 -2.72 -18.11 0.48
N SER A 146 -2.94 -16.97 -0.18
CA SER A 146 -1.90 -16.24 -0.91
C SER A 146 -2.06 -14.73 -0.67
N GLN A 147 -1.31 -14.21 0.31
CA GLN A 147 -1.36 -12.78 0.66
C GLN A 147 -0.60 -11.89 -0.35
N SER A 148 0.26 -12.50 -1.18
CA SER A 148 1.02 -11.81 -2.22
C SER A 148 0.28 -11.69 -3.57
N GLU A 149 -0.96 -12.17 -3.64
CA GLU A 149 -1.80 -12.16 -4.85
C GLU A 149 -3.23 -11.77 -4.46
N GLY A 150 -4.04 -11.39 -5.44
CA GLY A 150 -5.48 -11.17 -5.23
C GLY A 150 -5.83 -9.90 -4.47
N PHE A 151 -5.28 -8.76 -4.89
CA PHE A 151 -5.42 -7.48 -4.18
C PHE A 151 -6.79 -6.81 -4.41
N GLY A 152 -7.52 -7.19 -5.45
CA GLY A 152 -8.79 -6.57 -5.83
C GLY A 152 -9.95 -6.96 -4.92
N ILE A 153 -10.60 -5.98 -4.31
CA ILE A 153 -11.76 -6.20 -3.42
C ILE A 153 -13.10 -6.12 -4.16
N THR A 154 -13.28 -5.07 -4.98
CA THR A 154 -14.53 -4.84 -5.72
C THR A 154 -14.58 -5.59 -7.05
N SER A 155 -13.41 -5.91 -7.61
CA SER A 155 -13.24 -6.75 -8.80
C SER A 155 -11.80 -7.25 -8.91
N SER A 156 -11.60 -8.34 -9.64
CA SER A 156 -10.27 -8.86 -10.01
C SER A 156 -9.72 -8.28 -11.32
N LEU A 157 -10.32 -7.20 -11.83
CA LEU A 157 -9.93 -6.59 -13.10
C LEU A 157 -8.46 -6.17 -13.09
N TRP A 158 -8.04 -5.43 -12.07
CA TRP A 158 -6.67 -4.93 -11.99
C TRP A 158 -5.66 -6.04 -11.69
N ASP A 159 -6.06 -7.10 -10.97
CA ASP A 159 -5.19 -8.26 -10.80
C ASP A 159 -4.92 -9.00 -12.12
N ARG A 160 -5.86 -8.96 -13.07
CA ARG A 160 -5.61 -9.46 -14.44
C ARG A 160 -4.65 -8.57 -15.19
N VAL A 161 -4.85 -7.25 -15.11
CA VAL A 161 -4.03 -6.26 -15.82
C VAL A 161 -2.58 -6.29 -15.35
N PHE A 162 -2.36 -6.44 -14.04
CA PHE A 162 -1.03 -6.41 -13.43
C PHE A 162 -0.43 -7.80 -13.13
N GLY A 163 -1.12 -8.89 -13.51
CA GLY A 163 -0.61 -10.25 -13.35
C GLY A 163 -0.53 -10.75 -11.91
N THR A 164 -1.40 -10.25 -11.03
CA THR A 164 -1.47 -10.62 -9.60
C THR A 164 -2.70 -11.48 -9.28
N LEU A 165 -3.29 -12.13 -10.28
CA LEU A 165 -4.38 -13.08 -10.07
C LEU A 165 -3.90 -14.33 -9.30
N PRO A 166 -4.60 -14.76 -8.24
CA PRO A 166 -4.27 -15.98 -7.54
C PRO A 166 -4.31 -17.21 -8.44
N SER A 167 -3.26 -18.03 -8.40
CA SER A 167 -3.21 -19.29 -9.13
C SER A 167 -4.34 -20.24 -8.71
N THR A 168 -5.04 -20.82 -9.68
CA THR A 168 -6.11 -21.80 -9.46
C THR A 168 -5.60 -23.17 -8.98
N LYS A 169 -4.28 -23.39 -8.90
CA LYS A 169 -3.73 -24.63 -8.35
C LYS A 169 -3.92 -24.65 -6.84
N ALA A 170 -5.03 -25.26 -6.44
CA ALA A 170 -5.25 -25.77 -5.11
C ALA A 170 -4.05 -26.66 -4.71
N ALA A 171 -3.39 -26.30 -3.61
CA ALA A 171 -2.79 -27.28 -2.72
C ALA A 171 -3.88 -27.83 -1.81
#